data_AF-A0A7Y3L9J9-F1
#
_entry.id   AF-A0A7Y3L9J9-F1
#
_cell.length_a   1.000
_cell.length_b   1.000
_cell.length_c   1.000
_cell.angle_alpha   90.00
_cell.angle_beta   90.00
_cell.angle_gamma   90.00
#
_symmetry.space_group_name_H-M   'P 1'
#
loop_
_entity.id
_entity.type
_entity.pdbx_description
1 polymer ?
#
loop_
_entity_poly.entity_id
_entity_poly.type
_entity_poly.pdbx_seq_one_letter_code
_entity_poly.pdbx_strand_id
1 'polypeptide(L)'
;MEPQKRRPRGSTKGGELAPSSSRESTTELEVESLGAGSGSWPAVGEEEVIWTPDLNIPHSNRERRQQTGPYLRSIPRFIKNAELDVPSNLAAEIEEASNEVVRFDAEFGTLLGPYGSVLLRTEAVSSSRIEQLSASARAIATVETGVGGTGGNAEVIVANARAMQSAIAAAGSLDEAAILETHRILMQEDQPSIAGKWRVEQNWIGPGNAGPRLASFVPPAHERVPALMGDLFTFIHRTDLPVIALVALAHAQFETIHPFIDG
;
A
#
# COMPACT_ATOMS: atom_id res chain seq x y z
N MET A 1 29.57 -15.80 2.39
CA MET A 1 29.45 -15.21 1.04
C MET A 1 28.36 -14.15 1.17
N GLU A 2 28.76 -12.89 1.34
CA GLU A 2 27.87 -11.78 1.68
C GLU A 2 26.90 -11.43 0.53
N PRO A 3 25.64 -11.06 0.81
CA PRO A 3 24.71 -10.66 -0.22
C PRO A 3 25.01 -9.23 -0.69
N GLN A 4 25.27 -9.07 -1.99
CA GLN A 4 25.33 -7.77 -2.65
C GLN A 4 23.94 -7.10 -2.60
N LYS A 5 23.78 -6.09 -1.75
CA LYS A 5 22.64 -5.17 -1.80
C LYS A 5 22.75 -4.30 -3.05
N ARG A 6 21.93 -4.56 -4.07
CA ARG A 6 21.81 -3.73 -5.27
C ARG A 6 20.69 -2.71 -5.12
N ARG A 7 20.95 -1.52 -5.67
CA ARG A 7 20.10 -0.34 -5.69
C ARG A 7 18.79 -0.57 -6.47
N PRO A 8 17.66 0.04 -6.06
CA PRO A 8 16.49 0.15 -6.92
C PRO A 8 16.89 0.85 -8.23
N ARG A 9 16.43 0.32 -9.38
CA ARG A 9 16.58 1.01 -10.66
C ARG A 9 15.66 2.23 -10.66
N GLY A 10 16.19 3.38 -10.25
CA GLY A 10 15.55 4.66 -10.50
C GLY A 10 15.40 4.87 -12.01
N SER A 11 14.16 4.85 -12.50
CA SER A 11 13.83 5.35 -13.84
C SER A 11 14.20 6.83 -13.91
N THR A 12 15.03 7.21 -14.88
CA THR A 12 15.53 8.57 -15.08
C THR A 12 14.53 9.49 -15.78
N LYS A 13 13.23 9.17 -15.76
CA LYS A 13 12.17 10.01 -16.34
C LYS A 13 11.17 10.41 -15.27
N GLY A 14 11.63 11.28 -14.37
CA GLY A 14 10.73 12.10 -13.57
C GLY A 14 10.31 13.34 -14.37
N GLY A 15 9.02 13.65 -14.34
CA GLY A 15 8.49 14.98 -14.60
C GLY A 15 8.13 15.27 -16.06
N GLU A 16 6.94 14.84 -16.47
CA GLU A 16 6.03 15.68 -17.27
C GLU A 16 4.63 15.05 -17.18
N LEU A 17 3.74 15.71 -16.42
CA LEU A 17 2.31 15.41 -16.43
C LEU A 17 1.76 15.72 -17.81
N ALA A 18 1.60 14.69 -18.65
CA ALA A 18 0.76 14.79 -19.84
C ALA A 18 -0.67 14.34 -19.44
N PRO A 19 -1.70 15.19 -19.58
CA PRO A 19 -3.06 14.84 -19.23
C PRO A 19 -3.61 13.96 -20.35
N SER A 20 -3.69 12.65 -20.12
CA SER A 20 -4.60 11.82 -20.92
C SER A 20 -5.84 11.57 -20.07
N SER A 21 -6.89 12.31 -20.37
CA SER A 21 -8.23 12.15 -19.81
C SER A 21 -8.75 10.74 -20.08
N SER A 22 -8.67 9.88 -19.08
CA SER A 22 -9.47 8.65 -18.99
C SER A 22 -10.85 9.07 -18.48
N ARG A 23 -11.90 8.87 -19.26
CA ARG A 23 -13.30 9.15 -18.88
C ARG A 23 -13.87 8.05 -17.97
N GLU A 24 -13.22 7.80 -16.83
CA GLU A 24 -13.77 6.96 -15.77
C GLU A 24 -13.63 7.75 -14.46
N SER A 25 -14.77 8.23 -13.96
CA SER A 25 -14.93 9.13 -12.80
C SER A 25 -14.55 10.61 -13.02
N THR A 26 -15.55 11.43 -13.33
CA THR A 26 -15.46 12.91 -13.36
C THR A 26 -15.90 13.56 -12.04
N THR A 27 -15.94 12.80 -10.95
CA THR A 27 -16.29 13.36 -9.64
C THR A 27 -15.02 13.93 -9.02
N GLU A 28 -14.80 15.23 -9.19
CA GLU A 28 -13.89 15.98 -8.32
C GLU A 28 -14.48 15.89 -6.90
N LEU A 29 -13.83 15.13 -6.03
CA LEU A 29 -14.16 15.12 -4.60
C LEU A 29 -13.73 16.47 -4.03
N GLU A 30 -14.67 17.40 -3.92
CA GLU A 30 -14.47 18.62 -3.13
C GLU A 30 -14.26 18.20 -1.68
N VAL A 31 -13.01 18.25 -1.21
CA VAL A 31 -12.69 18.09 0.20
C VAL A 31 -13.06 19.41 0.89
N GLU A 32 -14.36 19.62 1.11
CA GLU A 32 -14.80 20.66 2.03
C GLU A 32 -14.19 20.37 3.40
N SER A 33 -13.55 21.40 3.97
CA SER A 33 -12.99 21.38 5.32
C SER A 33 -14.06 20.95 6.32
N LEU A 34 -14.07 19.65 6.67
CA LEU A 34 -14.91 19.09 7.71
C LEU A 34 -14.66 19.89 9.00
N GLY A 35 -15.69 20.63 9.40
CA GLY A 35 -15.65 21.56 10.52
C GLY A 35 -15.22 20.88 11.81
N ALA A 36 -14.50 21.64 12.64
CA ALA A 36 -14.09 21.22 13.97
C ALA A 36 -15.31 20.95 14.88
N GLY A 37 -15.68 19.69 15.01
CA GLY A 37 -16.62 19.15 16.00
C GLY A 37 -16.05 17.88 16.61
N SER A 38 -15.85 17.88 17.93
CA SER A 38 -15.30 16.82 18.79
C SER A 38 -16.11 15.50 18.76
N GLY A 39 -15.55 14.28 18.75
CA GLY A 39 -14.18 13.83 19.03
C GLY A 39 -13.42 13.40 17.78
N SER A 40 -12.30 14.08 17.52
CA SER A 40 -11.49 13.91 16.32
C SER A 40 -10.89 12.52 16.28
N TRP A 41 -11.06 11.83 15.14
CA TRP A 41 -10.20 10.72 14.76
C TRP A 41 -8.73 11.06 15.09
N PRO A 42 -7.96 10.15 15.72
CA PRO A 42 -6.69 10.51 16.31
C PRO A 42 -5.68 10.94 15.23
N ALA A 43 -5.23 12.19 15.30
CA ALA A 43 -4.28 12.75 14.34
C ALA A 43 -2.90 12.09 14.45
N VAL A 44 -2.30 11.85 13.28
CA VAL A 44 -0.92 11.37 13.15
C VAL A 44 0.03 12.40 13.77
N GLY A 45 0.90 11.93 14.67
CA GLY A 45 1.96 12.78 15.25
C GLY A 45 3.20 12.79 14.37
N GLU A 46 4.19 13.59 14.75
CA GLU A 46 5.50 13.64 14.10
C GLU A 46 6.61 13.65 15.15
N GLU A 47 7.74 13.03 14.85
CA GLU A 47 8.98 13.20 15.61
C GLU A 47 10.13 13.62 14.70
N GLU A 48 10.95 14.54 15.19
CA GLU A 48 12.19 14.95 14.53
C GLU A 48 13.33 14.01 14.90
N VAL A 49 14.05 13.52 13.90
CA VAL A 49 15.20 12.63 14.04
C VAL A 49 16.33 13.13 13.15
N ILE A 50 17.58 12.88 13.53
CA ILE A 50 18.74 13.20 12.71
C ILE A 50 19.10 11.99 11.84
N TRP A 51 19.02 12.15 10.51
CA TRP A 51 19.50 11.15 9.56
C TRP A 51 21.01 11.26 9.37
N THR A 52 21.68 10.11 9.38
CA THR A 52 23.07 9.96 8.95
C THR A 52 23.16 8.80 7.95
N PRO A 53 23.56 9.04 6.68
CA PRO A 53 23.69 7.98 5.69
C PRO A 53 24.68 6.90 6.12
N ASP A 54 24.40 5.64 5.78
CA ASP A 54 25.31 4.52 6.04
C ASP A 54 26.67 4.77 5.37
N LEU A 55 27.73 4.71 6.17
CA LEU A 55 29.10 4.93 5.73
C LEU A 55 29.59 3.85 4.75
N ASN A 56 28.99 2.65 4.81
CA ASN A 56 29.31 1.52 3.94
C ASN A 56 28.70 1.66 2.54
N ILE A 57 27.73 2.57 2.37
CA ILE A 57 27.13 2.84 1.05
C ILE A 57 27.93 3.93 0.35
N PRO A 58 28.39 3.70 -0.90
CA PRO A 58 29.11 4.71 -1.67
C PRO A 58 28.17 5.86 -2.04
N HIS A 59 28.40 7.01 -1.41
CA HIS A 59 27.78 8.30 -1.71
C HIS A 59 28.89 9.33 -1.90
N SER A 60 28.72 10.25 -2.84
CA SER A 60 29.61 11.40 -2.95
C SER A 60 29.54 12.26 -1.67
N ASN A 61 30.61 13.00 -1.37
CA ASN A 61 30.61 13.91 -0.22
C ASN A 61 29.48 14.94 -0.27
N ARG A 62 29.06 15.34 -1.48
CA ARG A 62 27.93 16.23 -1.70
C ARG A 62 26.61 15.57 -1.30
N GLU A 63 26.35 14.36 -1.78
CA GLU A 63 25.13 13.60 -1.44
C GLU A 63 25.06 13.31 0.06
N ARG A 64 26.16 12.90 0.68
CA ARG A 64 26.21 12.67 2.14
C ARG A 64 25.81 13.91 2.93
N ARG A 65 26.38 15.07 2.59
CA ARG A 65 26.04 16.34 3.25
C ARG A 65 24.58 16.73 3.02
N GLN A 66 24.05 16.51 1.82
CA GLN A 66 22.65 16.80 1.50
C GLN A 66 21.67 15.90 2.24
N GLN A 67 22.01 14.64 2.46
CA GLN A 67 21.16 13.68 3.15
C GLN A 67 21.30 13.75 4.68
N THR A 68 22.42 14.22 5.22
CA THR A 68 22.64 14.30 6.67
C THR A 68 21.88 15.49 7.27
N GLY A 69 21.22 15.30 8.41
CA GLY A 69 20.51 16.37 9.12
C GLY A 69 19.13 15.97 9.63
N PRO A 70 18.37 16.91 10.22
CA PRO A 70 17.05 16.63 10.75
C PRO A 70 16.05 16.31 9.63
N TYR A 71 15.13 15.40 9.94
CA TYR A 71 13.93 15.09 9.17
C TYR A 71 12.78 14.75 10.13
N LEU A 72 11.54 14.89 9.65
CA LEU A 72 10.35 14.48 10.38
C LEU A 72 9.92 13.10 9.91
N ARG A 73 9.51 12.24 10.84
CA ARG A 73 8.79 11.00 10.53
C ARG A 73 7.48 10.91 11.29
N SER A 74 6.52 10.22 10.69
CA SER A 74 5.19 10.08 11.26
C SER A 74 5.19 9.19 12.51
N ILE A 75 4.25 9.46 13.41
CA ILE A 75 3.87 8.62 14.54
C ILE A 75 2.38 8.32 14.39
N PRO A 76 2.02 7.22 13.70
CA PRO A 76 0.65 6.75 13.63
C PRO A 76 0.11 6.49 15.04
N ARG A 77 -1.17 6.78 15.23
CA ARG A 77 -1.86 6.53 16.49
C ARG A 77 -2.40 5.11 16.52
N PHE A 78 -2.52 4.56 17.72
CA PHE A 78 -3.28 3.34 17.93
C PHE A 78 -4.77 3.65 17.77
N ILE A 79 -5.44 2.93 16.88
CA ILE A 79 -6.82 3.17 16.46
C ILE A 79 -7.78 2.04 16.86
N LYS A 80 -7.30 0.94 17.46
CA LYS A 80 -8.17 -0.20 17.84
C LYS A 80 -9.42 0.17 18.63
N ASN A 81 -9.35 1.23 19.45
CA ASN A 81 -10.47 1.74 20.25
C ASN A 81 -10.91 3.15 19.83
N ALA A 82 -10.47 3.65 18.67
CA ALA A 82 -10.81 4.99 18.22
C ALA A 82 -12.31 5.07 17.89
N GLU A 83 -12.97 6.10 18.37
CA GLU A 83 -14.34 6.40 17.99
C GLU A 83 -14.34 7.15 16.66
N LEU A 84 -15.34 6.86 15.81
CA LEU A 84 -15.53 7.51 14.54
C LEU A 84 -16.87 8.25 14.56
N ASP A 85 -16.81 9.57 14.48
CA ASP A 85 -17.99 10.39 14.23
C ASP A 85 -18.12 10.60 12.71
N VAL A 86 -19.27 10.21 12.15
CA VAL A 86 -19.55 10.28 10.72
C VAL A 86 -20.66 11.29 10.49
N PRO A 87 -20.38 12.43 9.82
CA PRO A 87 -21.40 13.39 9.44
C PRO A 87 -22.52 12.75 8.62
N SER A 88 -23.75 13.22 8.77
CA SER A 88 -24.94 12.58 8.15
C SER A 88 -24.86 12.46 6.63
N ASN A 89 -24.24 13.43 5.95
CA ASN A 89 -24.04 13.37 4.49
C ASN A 89 -23.09 12.24 4.10
N LEU A 90 -21.94 12.11 4.77
CA LEU A 90 -20.99 11.02 4.54
C LEU A 90 -21.60 9.67 4.92
N ALA A 91 -22.41 9.62 5.98
CA ALA A 91 -23.12 8.41 6.38
C ALA A 91 -24.07 7.92 5.27
N ALA A 92 -24.78 8.83 4.60
CA ALA A 92 -25.65 8.49 3.48
C ALA A 92 -24.86 7.95 2.27
N GLU A 93 -23.72 8.53 1.93
CA GLU A 93 -22.83 8.03 0.87
C GLU A 93 -22.28 6.63 1.19
N ILE A 94 -21.89 6.39 2.44
CA ILE A 94 -21.43 5.08 2.91
C ILE A 94 -22.55 4.04 2.80
N GLU A 95 -23.78 4.40 3.16
CA GLU A 95 -24.94 3.52 3.05
C GLU A 95 -25.24 3.18 1.58
N GLU A 96 -25.25 4.18 0.70
CA GLU A 96 -25.44 3.98 -0.74
C GLU A 96 -24.37 3.05 -1.34
N ALA A 97 -23.09 3.30 -1.05
CA ALA A 97 -21.99 2.45 -1.52
C ALA A 97 -22.11 1.02 -1.00
N SER A 98 -22.47 0.83 0.28
CA SER A 98 -22.66 -0.49 0.87
C SER A 98 -23.80 -1.25 0.19
N ASN A 99 -24.92 -0.57 -0.09
CA ASN A 99 -26.08 -1.16 -0.75
C ASN A 99 -25.77 -1.55 -2.20
N GLU A 100 -24.98 -0.75 -2.92
CA GLU A 100 -24.58 -1.08 -4.30
C GLU A 100 -23.66 -2.31 -4.35
N VAL A 101 -22.77 -2.50 -3.37
CA VAL A 101 -21.96 -3.73 -3.26
C VAL A 101 -22.87 -4.95 -3.05
N VAL A 102 -23.82 -4.86 -2.10
CA VAL A 102 -24.78 -5.95 -1.83
C VAL A 102 -25.63 -6.25 -3.06
N ARG A 103 -26.11 -5.22 -3.76
CA ARG A 103 -26.89 -5.37 -4.98
C ARG A 103 -26.10 -6.03 -6.09
N PHE A 104 -24.85 -5.61 -6.29
CA PHE A 104 -23.95 -6.22 -7.25
C PHE A 104 -23.74 -7.71 -6.96
N ASP A 105 -23.48 -8.07 -5.71
CA ASP A 105 -23.31 -9.47 -5.30
C ASP A 105 -24.59 -10.29 -5.51
N ALA A 106 -25.76 -9.72 -5.20
CA ALA A 106 -27.04 -10.39 -5.38
C ALA A 106 -27.40 -10.60 -6.87
N GLU A 107 -27.11 -9.62 -7.73
CA GLU A 107 -27.43 -9.70 -9.16
C GLU A 107 -26.40 -10.50 -9.97
N PHE A 108 -25.11 -10.37 -9.65
CA PHE A 108 -24.00 -10.85 -10.48
C PHE A 108 -23.08 -11.87 -9.80
N GLY A 109 -23.18 -12.10 -8.49
CA GLY A 109 -22.22 -12.93 -7.75
C GLY A 109 -22.08 -14.35 -8.30
N THR A 110 -23.19 -15.03 -8.62
CA THR A 110 -23.14 -16.37 -9.22
C THR A 110 -22.67 -16.37 -10.67
N LEU A 111 -22.93 -15.29 -11.41
CA LEU A 111 -22.52 -15.15 -12.81
C LEU A 111 -21.01 -14.91 -12.92
N LEU A 112 -20.46 -14.10 -12.01
CA LEU A 112 -19.07 -13.66 -12.03
C LEU A 112 -18.13 -14.58 -11.26
N GLY A 113 -18.63 -15.46 -10.38
CA GLY A 113 -17.82 -16.43 -9.64
C GLY A 113 -16.78 -17.18 -10.52
N PRO A 114 -17.16 -17.75 -11.68
CA PRO A 114 -16.22 -18.40 -12.60
C PRO A 114 -15.17 -17.46 -13.23
N TYR A 115 -15.42 -16.14 -13.24
CA TYR A 115 -14.55 -15.11 -13.80
C TYR A 115 -13.67 -14.42 -12.76
N GLY A 116 -13.68 -14.84 -11.50
CA GLY A 116 -12.88 -14.22 -10.43
C GLY A 116 -11.40 -14.06 -10.78
N SER A 117 -10.80 -15.07 -11.43
CA SER A 117 -9.40 -14.98 -11.89
C SER A 117 -9.17 -13.86 -12.94
N VAL A 118 -10.13 -13.59 -13.81
CA VAL A 118 -10.06 -12.52 -14.81
C VAL A 118 -10.26 -11.14 -14.16
N LEU A 119 -11.19 -11.04 -13.20
CA LEU A 119 -11.43 -9.80 -12.45
C LEU A 119 -10.20 -9.42 -11.63
N LEU A 120 -9.59 -10.37 -10.92
CA LEU A 120 -8.36 -10.15 -10.17
C LEU A 120 -7.18 -9.79 -11.05
N ARG A 121 -7.08 -10.34 -12.27
CA ARG A 121 -6.05 -9.90 -13.23
C ARG A 121 -6.26 -8.47 -13.68
N THR A 122 -7.50 -8.07 -13.94
CA THR A 122 -7.82 -6.70 -14.33
C THR A 122 -7.46 -5.73 -13.21
N GLU A 123 -7.79 -6.08 -11.97
CA GLU A 123 -7.40 -5.29 -10.80
C GLU A 123 -5.88 -5.21 -10.63
N ALA A 124 -5.18 -6.35 -10.73
CA ALA A 124 -3.72 -6.40 -10.65
C ALA A 124 -3.07 -5.49 -11.71
N VAL A 125 -3.57 -5.51 -12.94
CA VAL A 125 -3.07 -4.65 -14.03
C VAL A 125 -3.36 -3.18 -13.75
N SER A 126 -4.53 -2.85 -13.21
CA SER A 126 -4.91 -1.47 -12.87
C SER A 126 -4.08 -0.93 -11.72
N SER A 127 -3.96 -1.68 -10.62
CA SER A 127 -3.12 -1.35 -9.45
C SER A 127 -1.65 -1.20 -9.85
N SER A 128 -1.09 -2.16 -10.59
CA SER A 128 0.29 -2.09 -11.10
C SER A 128 0.53 -0.89 -12.05
N ARG A 129 -0.50 -0.39 -12.74
CA ARG A 129 -0.37 0.82 -13.58
C ARG A 129 -0.15 2.08 -12.74
N ILE A 130 -0.71 2.16 -11.54
CA ILE A 130 -0.45 3.25 -10.58
C ILE A 130 1.04 3.28 -10.22
N GLU A 131 1.65 2.09 -10.10
CA GLU A 131 3.09 1.89 -9.88
C GLU A 131 3.95 1.98 -11.16
N GLN A 132 3.37 2.42 -12.28
CA GLN A 132 4.01 2.52 -13.60
C GLN A 132 4.49 1.18 -14.19
N LEU A 133 3.96 0.07 -13.71
CA LEU A 133 4.20 -1.26 -14.26
C LEU A 133 3.17 -1.55 -15.37
N SER A 134 3.65 -2.07 -16.49
CA SER A 134 2.79 -2.48 -17.62
C SER A 134 3.33 -3.71 -18.34
N ALA A 135 2.43 -4.60 -18.75
CA ALA A 135 2.75 -5.79 -19.53
C ALA A 135 1.62 -6.12 -20.53
N SER A 136 1.95 -6.81 -21.62
CA SER A 136 0.93 -7.30 -22.57
C SER A 136 0.20 -8.53 -22.03
N ALA A 137 -1.07 -8.71 -22.43
CA ALA A 137 -1.86 -9.88 -22.05
C ALA A 137 -1.19 -11.21 -22.43
N ARG A 138 -0.48 -11.26 -23.58
CA ARG A 138 0.29 -12.44 -24.00
C ARG A 138 1.45 -12.73 -23.04
N ALA A 139 2.16 -11.69 -22.57
CA ALA A 139 3.26 -11.84 -21.62
C ALA A 139 2.75 -12.38 -20.27
N ILE A 140 1.66 -11.81 -19.75
CA ILE A 140 0.99 -12.28 -18.52
C ILE A 140 0.60 -13.77 -18.67
N ALA A 141 -0.12 -14.12 -19.74
CA ALA A 141 -0.53 -15.50 -19.99
C ALA A 141 0.65 -16.48 -20.13
N THR A 142 1.78 -16.03 -20.68
CA THR A 142 2.99 -16.86 -20.81
C THR A 142 3.58 -17.16 -19.43
N VAL A 143 3.69 -16.15 -18.56
CA VAL A 143 4.18 -16.31 -17.18
C VAL A 143 3.29 -17.26 -16.37
N GLU A 144 1.97 -17.16 -16.54
CA GLU A 144 1.02 -18.04 -15.84
C GLU A 144 1.15 -19.52 -16.22
N THR A 145 1.53 -19.82 -17.47
CA THR A 145 1.75 -21.21 -17.93
C THR A 145 3.06 -21.80 -17.44
N GLY A 146 3.95 -21.00 -16.83
CA GLY A 146 5.29 -21.43 -16.44
C GLY A 146 6.25 -21.64 -17.62
N VAL A 147 5.85 -21.30 -18.85
CA VAL A 147 6.64 -21.48 -20.09
C VAL A 147 7.50 -20.25 -20.41
N GLY A 148 7.55 -19.26 -19.51
CA GLY A 148 8.42 -18.10 -19.63
C GLY A 148 8.49 -17.31 -18.32
N GLY A 149 9.61 -16.61 -18.14
CA GLY A 149 9.86 -15.73 -17.01
C GLY A 149 11.36 -15.44 -16.90
N THR A 150 11.76 -14.22 -17.21
CA THR A 150 13.16 -13.76 -17.08
C THR A 150 13.24 -12.46 -16.28
N GLY A 151 12.22 -12.17 -15.46
CA GLY A 151 12.04 -10.87 -14.81
C GLY A 151 11.21 -9.90 -15.65
N GLY A 152 10.47 -9.02 -14.96
CA GLY A 152 9.79 -7.87 -15.54
C GLY A 152 8.33 -7.70 -15.07
N ASN A 153 7.70 -6.61 -15.50
CA ASN A 153 6.36 -6.19 -15.05
C ASN A 153 5.28 -7.29 -15.15
N ALA A 154 5.39 -8.23 -16.10
CA ALA A 154 4.43 -9.32 -16.25
C ALA A 154 4.45 -10.30 -15.06
N GLU A 155 5.63 -10.57 -14.50
CA GLU A 155 5.78 -11.43 -13.32
C GLU A 155 5.22 -10.75 -12.07
N VAL A 156 5.47 -9.45 -11.91
CA VAL A 156 4.92 -8.66 -10.79
C VAL A 156 3.39 -8.64 -10.84
N ILE A 157 2.79 -8.42 -12.02
CA ILE A 157 1.32 -8.45 -12.19
C ILE A 157 0.75 -9.84 -11.85
N VAL A 158 1.40 -10.93 -12.28
CA VAL A 158 0.97 -12.29 -11.95
C VAL A 158 1.14 -12.59 -10.46
N ALA A 159 2.22 -12.13 -9.84
CA ALA A 159 2.46 -12.26 -8.42
C ALA A 159 1.40 -11.49 -7.60
N ASN A 160 1.02 -10.29 -8.03
CA ASN A 160 -0.06 -9.51 -7.43
C ASN A 160 -1.40 -10.24 -7.53
N ALA A 161 -1.75 -10.79 -8.71
CA ALA A 161 -2.97 -11.59 -8.86
C ALA A 161 -3.00 -12.81 -7.93
N ARG A 162 -1.86 -13.49 -7.73
CA ARG A 162 -1.73 -14.61 -6.78
C ARG A 162 -1.83 -14.15 -5.32
N ALA A 163 -1.22 -13.01 -4.98
CA ALA A 163 -1.30 -12.42 -3.66
C ALA A 163 -2.75 -12.07 -3.29
N MET A 164 -3.50 -11.44 -4.19
CA MET A 164 -4.93 -11.17 -3.98
C MET A 164 -5.76 -12.44 -3.80
N GLN A 165 -5.50 -13.50 -4.58
CA GLN A 165 -6.17 -14.79 -4.38
C GLN A 165 -5.88 -15.38 -2.98
N SER A 166 -4.63 -15.27 -2.52
CA SER A 166 -4.25 -15.68 -1.18
C SER A 166 -4.95 -14.86 -0.10
N ALA A 167 -5.01 -13.54 -0.26
CA ALA A 167 -5.68 -12.64 0.67
C ALA A 167 -7.19 -12.96 0.77
N ILE A 168 -7.85 -13.22 -0.37
CA ILE A 168 -9.27 -13.62 -0.40
C ILE A 168 -9.46 -14.98 0.30
N ALA A 169 -8.57 -15.95 0.07
CA ALA A 169 -8.63 -17.24 0.76
C ALA A 169 -8.43 -17.12 2.27
N ALA A 170 -7.66 -16.11 2.72
CA ALA A 170 -7.42 -15.81 4.12
C ALA A 170 -8.44 -14.83 4.74
N ALA A 171 -9.43 -14.34 4.00
CA ALA A 171 -10.34 -13.27 4.43
C ALA A 171 -11.11 -13.57 5.73
N GLY A 172 -11.28 -14.86 6.09
CA GLY A 172 -11.89 -15.27 7.36
C GLY A 172 -10.99 -15.13 8.60
N SER A 173 -9.69 -14.85 8.44
CA SER A 173 -8.71 -14.67 9.51
C SER A 173 -7.58 -13.76 9.04
N LEU A 174 -7.87 -12.46 8.91
CA LEU A 174 -6.90 -11.47 8.45
C LEU A 174 -5.98 -11.05 9.61
N ASP A 175 -4.96 -11.87 9.89
CA ASP A 175 -3.97 -11.67 10.95
C ASP A 175 -2.55 -11.41 10.41
N GLU A 176 -1.57 -11.33 11.32
CA GLU A 176 -0.16 -11.15 10.97
C GLU A 176 0.36 -12.23 10.01
N ALA A 177 -0.03 -13.49 10.20
CA ALA A 177 0.44 -14.56 9.33
C ALA A 177 -0.15 -14.42 7.93
N ALA A 178 -1.44 -14.07 7.82
CA ALA A 178 -2.11 -13.87 6.54
C ALA A 178 -1.48 -12.73 5.72
N ILE A 179 -1.17 -11.59 6.34
CA ILE A 179 -0.58 -10.46 5.62
C ILE A 179 0.89 -10.72 5.23
N LEU A 180 1.68 -11.34 6.11
CA LEU A 180 3.05 -11.72 5.81
C LEU A 180 3.10 -12.77 4.69
N GLU A 181 2.17 -13.73 4.68
CA GLU A 181 2.07 -14.72 3.61
C GLU A 181 1.66 -14.09 2.28
N THR A 182 0.68 -13.17 2.31
CA THR A 182 0.26 -12.42 1.11
C THR A 182 1.43 -11.65 0.52
N HIS A 183 2.17 -10.89 1.35
CA HIS A 183 3.36 -10.19 0.91
C HIS A 183 4.48 -11.14 0.47
N ARG A 184 4.63 -12.32 1.09
CA ARG A 184 5.61 -13.33 0.66
C ARG A 184 5.30 -13.77 -0.77
N ILE A 185 4.05 -14.07 -1.08
CA ILE A 185 3.60 -14.47 -2.43
C ILE A 185 3.87 -13.37 -3.45
N LEU A 186 3.62 -12.10 -3.07
CA LEU A 186 3.88 -10.94 -3.91
C LEU A 186 5.37 -10.78 -4.26
N MET A 187 6.24 -10.87 -3.25
CA MET A 187 7.64 -10.46 -3.37
C MET A 187 8.65 -11.60 -3.56
N GLN A 188 8.27 -12.88 -3.38
CA GLN A 188 9.23 -14.01 -3.37
C GLN A 188 10.04 -14.15 -4.66
N GLU A 189 9.47 -13.82 -5.82
CA GLU A 189 10.17 -13.94 -7.11
C GLU A 189 11.04 -12.71 -7.41
N ASP A 190 10.61 -11.52 -7.00
CA ASP A 190 11.31 -10.25 -7.27
C ASP A 190 12.37 -9.94 -6.20
N GLN A 191 11.98 -9.93 -4.93
CA GLN A 191 12.85 -9.59 -3.79
C GLN A 191 12.69 -10.60 -2.63
N PRO A 192 13.18 -11.84 -2.80
CA PRO A 192 13.02 -12.93 -1.81
C PRO A 192 13.61 -12.61 -0.43
N SER A 193 14.57 -11.68 -0.34
CA SER A 193 15.20 -11.33 0.93
C SER A 193 14.26 -10.61 1.90
N ILE A 194 13.32 -9.81 1.37
CA ILE A 194 12.34 -9.03 2.14
C ILE A 194 10.94 -9.67 2.15
N ALA A 195 10.69 -10.65 1.27
CA ALA A 195 9.41 -11.31 1.13
C ALA A 195 8.89 -11.88 2.47
N GLY A 196 7.71 -11.43 2.88
CA GLY A 196 6.98 -11.89 4.06
C GLY A 196 7.60 -11.45 5.38
N LYS A 197 8.25 -10.28 5.41
CA LYS A 197 8.93 -9.76 6.60
C LYS A 197 8.66 -8.28 6.78
N TRP A 198 8.39 -7.88 8.01
CA TRP A 198 8.41 -6.46 8.38
C TRP A 198 9.76 -5.83 8.07
N ARG A 199 9.72 -4.55 7.68
CA ARG A 199 10.95 -3.80 7.49
C ARG A 199 11.74 -3.71 8.79
N VAL A 200 13.07 -3.78 8.65
CA VAL A 200 14.03 -3.63 9.74
C VAL A 200 14.91 -2.40 9.58
N GLU A 201 14.49 -1.49 8.70
CA GLU A 201 15.16 -0.22 8.43
C GLU A 201 14.11 0.88 8.16
N GLN A 202 14.55 2.12 8.22
CA GLN A 202 13.72 3.29 7.94
C GLN A 202 13.45 3.37 6.44
N ASN A 203 12.17 3.45 6.06
CA ASN A 203 11.73 3.70 4.69
C ASN A 203 11.32 5.17 4.49
N TRP A 204 11.16 5.61 3.24
CA TRP A 204 10.66 6.95 2.88
C TRP A 204 10.06 6.97 1.46
N ILE A 205 9.08 7.84 1.24
CA ILE A 205 8.40 8.03 -0.04
C ILE A 205 8.78 9.40 -0.60
N GLY A 206 9.34 9.45 -1.80
CA GLY A 206 9.71 10.71 -2.44
C GLY A 206 10.65 10.52 -3.62
N PRO A 207 10.98 11.61 -4.33
CA PRO A 207 11.76 11.53 -5.55
C PRO A 207 13.22 11.10 -5.31
N GLY A 208 13.63 10.05 -6.01
CA GLY A 208 15.03 9.66 -6.17
C GLY A 208 15.71 9.14 -4.90
N ASN A 209 17.04 9.17 -4.89
CA ASN A 209 17.87 8.66 -3.79
C ASN A 209 18.18 9.73 -2.74
N ALA A 210 17.23 10.63 -2.48
CA ALA A 210 17.46 11.87 -1.76
C ALA A 210 17.49 11.71 -0.23
N GLY A 211 17.24 10.49 0.28
CA GLY A 211 17.14 10.19 1.70
C GLY A 211 15.88 10.79 2.35
N PRO A 212 15.61 10.49 3.63
CA PRO A 212 14.37 10.87 4.29
C PRO A 212 14.19 12.38 4.47
N ARG A 213 15.27 13.18 4.40
CA ARG A 213 15.23 14.64 4.52
C ARG A 213 14.50 15.34 3.38
N LEU A 214 14.51 14.73 2.19
CA LEU A 214 13.93 15.28 0.96
C LEU A 214 12.75 14.45 0.48
N ALA A 215 12.29 13.52 1.31
CA ALA A 215 11.14 12.70 1.05
C ALA A 215 9.86 13.52 1.21
N SER A 216 8.84 13.17 0.43
CA SER A 216 7.48 13.71 0.55
C SER A 216 6.76 13.16 1.77
N PHE A 217 7.11 11.94 2.19
CA PHE A 217 6.60 11.32 3.41
C PHE A 217 7.63 10.37 4.00
N VAL A 218 7.69 10.30 5.33
CA VAL A 218 8.55 9.36 6.05
C VAL A 218 7.70 8.58 7.06
N PRO A 219 7.49 7.27 6.86
CA PRO A 219 6.73 6.41 7.78
C PRO A 219 7.41 6.28 9.15
N PRO A 220 6.74 5.69 10.16
CA PRO A 220 7.29 5.57 11.51
C PRO A 220 8.61 4.82 11.59
N ALA A 221 9.23 4.88 12.76
CA ALA A 221 10.33 3.99 13.12
C ALA A 221 9.93 2.52 12.88
N HIS A 222 10.84 1.72 12.31
CA HIS A 222 10.54 0.32 11.98
C HIS A 222 10.25 -0.53 13.22
N GLU A 223 10.81 -0.16 14.37
CA GLU A 223 10.57 -0.80 15.67
C GLU A 223 9.13 -0.64 16.16
N ARG A 224 8.39 0.36 15.65
CA ARG A 224 6.96 0.55 15.96
C ARG A 224 6.03 -0.29 15.09
N VAL A 225 6.51 -0.82 13.95
CA VAL A 225 5.68 -1.53 12.97
C VAL A 225 4.93 -2.72 13.58
N PRO A 226 5.56 -3.66 14.32
CA PRO A 226 4.84 -4.81 14.85
C PRO A 226 3.69 -4.42 15.79
N ALA A 227 3.91 -3.42 16.65
CA ALA A 227 2.88 -2.95 17.58
C ALA A 227 1.74 -2.23 16.84
N LEU A 228 2.06 -1.40 15.85
CA LEU A 228 1.06 -0.68 15.05
C LEU A 228 0.23 -1.64 14.18
N MET A 229 0.86 -2.67 13.61
CA MET A 229 0.16 -3.70 12.84
C MET A 229 -0.72 -4.56 13.75
N GLY A 230 -0.25 -4.94 14.94
CA GLY A 230 -1.08 -5.64 15.93
C GLY A 230 -2.33 -4.86 16.34
N ASP A 231 -2.20 -3.55 16.47
CA ASP A 231 -3.33 -2.65 16.72
C ASP A 231 -4.30 -2.58 15.52
N LEU A 232 -3.76 -2.46 14.30
CA LEU A 232 -4.56 -2.48 13.07
C LEU A 232 -5.32 -3.81 12.91
N PHE A 233 -4.71 -4.96 13.19
CA PHE A 233 -5.42 -6.25 13.17
C PHE A 233 -6.56 -6.27 14.18
N THR A 234 -6.39 -5.64 15.35
CA THR A 234 -7.49 -5.52 16.31
C THR A 234 -8.59 -4.61 15.76
N PHE A 235 -8.22 -3.50 15.11
CA PHE A 235 -9.15 -2.54 14.53
C PHE A 235 -10.03 -3.15 13.42
N ILE A 236 -9.45 -3.88 12.46
CA ILE A 236 -10.19 -4.45 11.32
C ILE A 236 -11.23 -5.53 11.70
N HIS A 237 -11.13 -6.08 12.92
CA HIS A 237 -12.11 -7.07 13.44
C HIS A 237 -13.27 -6.40 14.17
N ARG A 238 -13.34 -5.07 14.20
CA ARG A 238 -14.47 -4.34 14.76
C ARG A 238 -15.72 -4.52 13.91
N THR A 239 -16.86 -4.64 14.59
CA THR A 239 -18.19 -4.80 13.98
C THR A 239 -19.12 -3.64 14.32
N ASP A 240 -18.61 -2.63 15.03
CA ASP A 240 -19.35 -1.46 15.51
C ASP A 240 -19.19 -0.22 14.60
N LEU A 241 -18.47 -0.35 13.48
CA LEU A 241 -18.25 0.71 12.50
C LEU A 241 -18.88 0.35 11.13
N PRO A 242 -19.34 1.33 10.35
CA PRO A 242 -19.74 1.09 8.96
C PRO A 242 -18.59 0.47 8.15
N VAL A 243 -18.86 -0.60 7.41
CA VAL A 243 -17.81 -1.43 6.78
C VAL A 243 -16.94 -0.67 5.79
N ILE A 244 -17.54 0.23 4.99
CA ILE A 244 -16.79 1.05 4.02
C ILE A 244 -15.83 2.01 4.74
N ALA A 245 -16.28 2.64 5.83
CA ALA A 245 -15.41 3.49 6.65
C ALA A 245 -14.30 2.69 7.32
N LEU A 246 -14.61 1.50 7.86
CA LEU A 246 -13.63 0.59 8.45
C LEU A 246 -12.52 0.25 7.45
N VAL A 247 -12.89 -0.16 6.23
CA VAL A 247 -11.94 -0.51 5.16
C VAL A 247 -11.10 0.69 4.75
N ALA A 248 -11.72 1.86 4.54
CA ALA A 248 -11.01 3.09 4.16
C ALA A 248 -9.98 3.52 5.23
N LEU A 249 -10.37 3.49 6.50
CA LEU A 249 -9.49 3.85 7.62
C LEU A 249 -8.38 2.81 7.82
N ALA A 250 -8.69 1.52 7.68
CA ALA A 250 -7.70 0.46 7.74
C ALA A 250 -6.66 0.59 6.62
N HIS A 251 -7.10 0.88 5.41
CA HIS A 251 -6.23 1.15 4.27
C HIS A 251 -5.31 2.35 4.55
N ALA A 252 -5.89 3.50 4.94
CA ALA A 252 -5.10 4.70 5.24
C ALA A 252 -4.08 4.44 6.36
N GLN A 253 -4.46 3.71 7.40
CA GLN A 253 -3.57 3.37 8.51
C GLN A 253 -2.44 2.43 8.05
N PHE A 254 -2.74 1.40 7.24
CA PHE A 254 -1.75 0.48 6.69
C PHE A 254 -0.69 1.23 5.87
N GLU A 255 -1.13 2.10 4.96
CA GLU A 255 -0.25 2.94 4.14
C GLU A 255 0.59 3.89 5.00
N THR A 256 0.01 4.46 6.06
CA THR A 256 0.72 5.37 6.96
C THR A 256 1.79 4.64 7.79
N ILE A 257 1.52 3.40 8.22
CA ILE A 257 2.49 2.54 8.91
C ILE A 257 3.62 2.15 7.95
N HIS A 258 3.27 1.87 6.70
CA HIS A 258 4.14 1.44 5.62
C HIS A 258 5.05 0.28 6.09
N PRO A 259 4.48 -0.89 6.38
CA PRO A 259 5.14 -1.91 7.20
C PRO A 259 6.25 -2.68 6.47
N PHE A 260 6.32 -2.58 5.16
CA PHE A 260 7.26 -3.30 4.30
C PHE A 260 8.32 -2.35 3.70
N ILE A 261 9.38 -2.95 3.14
CA ILE A 261 10.41 -2.20 2.41
C ILE A 261 9.90 -1.81 1.01
N ASP A 262 9.13 -2.71 0.41
CA ASP A 262 8.54 -2.61 -0.93
C ASP A 262 7.38 -3.61 -1.01
N GLY A 263 6.46 -3.42 -1.95
CA GLY A 263 5.19 -4.17 -2.03
C GLY A 263 4.19 -3.80 -0.94
#